data_AF-A0A7J3WY89-F1
#
_entry.id   AF-A0A7J3WY89-F1
#
_cell.length_a   1.000
_cell.length_b   1.000
_cell.length_c   1.000
_cell.angle_alpha   90.00
_cell.angle_beta   90.00
_cell.angle_gamma   90.00
#
_symmetry.space_group_name_H-M   'P 1'
#
loop_
_entity.id
_entity.type
_entity.pdbx_description
1 polymer ?
#
loop_
_entity_poly.entity_id
_entity_poly.type
_entity_poly.pdbx_seq_one_letter_code
_entity_poly.pdbx_strand_id
1 'polypeptide(L)'
;MIAYDPYLDDRVFNEIGMEKVELDYLLRESDAILIHTPLTSETYHLINEEKLRLMKPTAILVNTARGSIIDCEAFYKALGGG
;
A
#
# COMPACT_ATOMS: atom_id res chain seq x y z
N MET A 1 -7.76 8.77 9.12
CA MET A 1 -7.31 8.08 7.89
C MET A 1 -5.80 8.22 7.85
N ILE A 2 -5.08 7.13 7.66
CA ILE A 2 -3.61 7.14 7.62
C ILE A 2 -3.14 7.08 6.16
N ALA A 3 -2.02 7.73 5.86
CA ALA A 3 -1.47 7.79 4.52
C ALA A 3 0.06 7.78 4.54
N TYR A 4 0.67 7.31 3.45
CA TYR A 4 2.11 7.28 3.26
C TYR A 4 2.44 7.92 1.91
N ASP A 5 3.31 8.93 1.95
CA ASP A 5 4.02 9.47 0.78
C ASP A 5 5.39 9.97 1.27
N PRO A 6 6.51 9.40 0.78
CA PRO A 6 7.84 9.75 1.24
C PRO A 6 8.28 11.14 0.77
N TYR A 7 7.60 11.74 -0.22
CA TYR A 7 7.97 13.03 -0.81
C TYR A 7 7.16 14.21 -0.27
N LEU A 8 6.08 13.95 0.46
CA LEU A 8 5.25 14.98 1.08
C LEU A 8 5.62 15.19 2.55
N ASP A 9 5.63 16.45 2.98
CA ASP A 9 5.83 16.80 4.39
C ASP A 9 4.51 16.77 5.18
N ASP A 10 4.62 16.74 6.51
CA ASP A 10 3.48 16.60 7.42
C ASP A 10 2.43 17.70 7.26
N ARG A 11 2.80 18.89 6.75
CA ARG A 11 1.85 20.00 6.57
C ARG A 11 0.78 19.63 5.55
N VAL A 12 1.17 18.97 4.46
CA VAL A 12 0.24 18.54 3.41
C VAL A 12 -0.79 17.55 3.96
N PHE A 13 -0.35 16.60 4.79
CA PHE A 13 -1.24 15.64 5.44
C PHE A 13 -2.18 16.30 6.45
N ASN A 14 -1.66 17.23 7.26
CA ASN A 14 -2.46 17.99 8.23
C ASN A 14 -3.53 18.85 7.56
N GLU A 15 -3.22 19.50 6.42
CA GLU A 15 -4.17 20.31 5.66
C GLU A 15 -5.37 19.50 5.14
N ILE A 16 -5.15 18.23 4.78
CA ILE A 16 -6.19 17.31 4.29
C ILE A 16 -6.78 16.41 5.39
N GLY A 17 -6.39 16.61 6.66
CA GLY A 17 -6.89 15.83 7.79
C GLY A 17 -6.47 14.35 7.78
N MET A 18 -5.31 14.05 7.20
CA MET A 18 -4.71 12.71 7.20
C MET A 18 -3.52 12.66 8.16
N GLU A 19 -3.28 11.48 8.71
CA GLU A 19 -2.09 11.19 9.51
C GLU A 19 -1.03 10.54 8.62
N LYS A 20 0.16 11.15 8.55
CA LYS A 20 1.30 10.54 7.87
C LYS A 20 1.88 9.42 8.72
N VAL A 21 2.03 8.24 8.14
CA VAL A 21 2.63 7.07 8.79
C VAL A 21 3.60 6.38 7.84
N GLU A 22 4.47 5.52 8.36
CA GLU A 22 5.31 4.65 7.53
C GLU A 22 4.50 3.56 6.82
N LEU A 23 4.95 3.14 5.64
CA LEU A 23 4.25 2.14 4.81
C LEU A 23 3.91 0.86 5.59
N ASP A 24 4.87 0.30 6.33
CA ASP A 24 4.66 -0.94 7.07
C ASP A 24 3.61 -0.80 8.18
N TYR A 25 3.51 0.37 8.80
CA TYR A 25 2.46 0.66 9.77
C TYR A 25 1.11 0.77 9.06
N LEU A 26 1.06 1.49 7.93
CA LEU A 26 -0.14 1.59 7.09
C LEU A 26 -0.69 0.22 6.71
N LEU A 27 0.18 -0.69 6.25
CA LEU A 27 -0.21 -2.03 5.83
C LEU A 27 -0.79 -2.86 6.98
N ARG A 28 -0.22 -2.77 8.19
CA ARG A 28 -0.68 -3.51 9.37
C ARG A 28 -2.03 -3.02 9.90
N GLU A 29 -2.22 -1.70 9.93
CA GLU A 29 -3.37 -1.11 10.60
C GLU A 29 -4.60 -0.92 9.69
N SER A 30 -4.41 -0.93 8.37
CA SER A 30 -5.49 -0.66 7.42
C SER A 30 -6.41 -1.86 7.18
N ASP A 31 -7.72 -1.63 7.21
CA ASP A 31 -8.74 -2.60 6.76
C ASP A 31 -8.98 -2.52 5.24
N ALA A 32 -8.72 -1.36 4.63
CA ALA A 32 -8.76 -1.16 3.20
C ALA A 32 -7.60 -0.24 2.78
N ILE A 33 -6.92 -0.60 1.70
CA ILE A 33 -5.71 0.06 1.21
C ILE A 33 -5.93 0.43 -0.25
N LEU A 34 -5.67 1.69 -0.58
CA LEU A 34 -5.83 2.24 -1.92
C LEU A 34 -4.49 2.79 -2.42
N ILE A 35 -4.01 2.28 -3.55
CA ILE A 35 -2.73 2.68 -4.13
C ILE A 35 -2.94 3.74 -5.22
N HIS A 36 -2.30 4.90 -5.02
CA HIS A 36 -2.27 6.03 -5.97
C HIS A 36 -0.86 6.52 -6.30
N THR A 37 0.16 5.69 -6.12
CA THR A 37 1.56 6.07 -6.42
C THR A 37 1.88 5.88 -7.91
N PRO A 38 2.74 6.73 -8.52
CA PRO A 38 3.26 6.48 -9.85
C PRO A 38 4.13 5.22 -9.86
N LEU A 39 4.22 4.55 -11.01
CA LEU A 39 5.19 3.46 -11.21
C LEU A 39 6.58 4.05 -11.49
N THR A 40 7.54 3.73 -10.62
CA THR A 40 8.95 4.08 -10.70
C THR A 40 9.77 2.83 -10.38
N SER A 41 11.10 2.92 -10.39
CA SER A 41 11.96 1.84 -9.92
C SER A 41 11.77 1.52 -8.43
N GLU A 42 11.40 2.52 -7.62
CA GLU A 42 11.17 2.38 -6.18
C GLU A 42 9.80 1.77 -5.86
N THR A 43 8.81 2.02 -6.72
CA THR A 43 7.44 1.50 -6.52
C THR A 43 7.14 0.23 -7.32
N TYR A 44 8.08 -0.24 -8.15
CA TYR A 44 7.99 -1.53 -8.82
C TYR A 44 7.97 -2.66 -7.78
N HIS A 45 6.90 -3.45 -7.77
CA HIS A 45 6.66 -4.49 -6.76
C HIS A 45 6.75 -3.94 -5.31
N LEU A 46 6.32 -2.70 -5.10
CA LEU A 46 6.22 -2.11 -3.75
C LEU A 46 5.40 -3.01 -2.83
N ILE A 47 4.29 -3.54 -3.34
CA ILE A 47 3.47 -4.54 -2.67
C ILE A 47 3.90 -5.92 -3.13
N ASN A 48 4.96 -6.43 -2.50
CA ASN A 48 5.49 -7.77 -2.70
C ASN A 48 4.98 -8.75 -1.64
N GLU A 49 5.47 -9.99 -1.66
CA GLU A 49 5.08 -11.05 -0.72
C GLU A 49 5.29 -10.67 0.76
N GLU A 50 6.37 -9.95 1.08
CA GLU A 50 6.63 -9.50 2.44
C GLU A 50 5.59 -8.47 2.88
N LYS A 51 5.29 -7.48 2.03
CA LYS A 51 4.31 -6.44 2.32
C LYS A 51 2.89 -6.99 2.41
N LEU A 52 2.55 -7.97 1.56
CA LEU A 52 1.25 -8.66 1.63
C LEU A 52 1.07 -9.40 2.96
N ARG A 53 2.14 -10.00 3.52
CA ARG A 53 2.10 -10.63 4.85
C ARG A 53 1.88 -9.67 6.01
N LEU A 54 2.18 -8.38 5.83
CA LEU A 54 1.93 -7.36 6.85
C LEU A 54 0.46 -6.98 6.93
N MET A 55 -0.30 -7.19 5.85
CA MET A 55 -1.71 -6.83 5.79
C MET A 55 -2.56 -7.72 6.69
N LYS A 56 -3.68 -7.18 7.17
CA LYS A 56 -4.70 -7.99 7.84
C LYS A 56 -5.23 -9.05 6.85
N PRO A 57 -5.52 -10.29 7.29
CA PRO A 57 -6.09 -11.31 6.40
C PRO A 57 -7.43 -10.92 5.76
N THR A 58 -8.15 -9.98 6.38
CA THR A 58 -9.44 -9.44 5.90
C THR A 58 -9.30 -8.13 5.14
N ALA A 59 -8.07 -7.63 4.95
CA ALA A 59 -7.85 -6.34 4.33
C ALA A 59 -8.20 -6.37 2.84
N ILE A 60 -8.76 -5.26 2.35
CA ILE A 60 -9.07 -5.07 0.93
C ILE A 60 -7.94 -4.24 0.29
N LEU A 61 -7.27 -4.78 -0.73
CA LEU A 61 -6.29 -4.05 -1.52
C LEU A 61 -6.92 -3.58 -2.84
N VAL A 62 -6.88 -2.27 -3.09
CA VAL A 62 -7.35 -1.66 -4.33
C VAL A 62 -6.19 -0.94 -5.02
N ASN A 63 -5.93 -1.30 -6.27
CA ASN A 63 -4.93 -0.64 -7.11
C ASN A 63 -5.58 -0.07 -8.37
N THR A 64 -5.72 1.25 -8.41
CA THR A 64 -6.15 2.00 -9.60
C THR A 64 -5.00 2.71 -10.31
N ALA A 65 -3.75 2.45 -9.90
CA ALA A 65 -2.56 3.09 -10.44
C ALA A 65 -1.94 2.28 -11.60
N ARG A 66 -0.99 1.38 -11.30
CA ARG A 66 -0.31 0.52 -12.29
C ARG A 66 -0.15 -0.88 -11.72
N GLY A 67 -0.41 -1.89 -12.56
CA GLY A 67 -0.37 -3.30 -12.14
C GLY A 67 0.96 -3.70 -11.51
N SER A 68 2.09 -3.31 -12.13
CA SER A 68 3.45 -3.63 -11.68
C SER A 68 3.86 -3.03 -10.33
N ILE A 69 3.00 -2.25 -9.66
CA ILE A 69 3.23 -1.82 -8.27
C ILE A 69 2.99 -2.99 -7.31
N ILE A 70 2.12 -3.93 -7.70
CA ILE A 70 1.85 -5.16 -6.98
C ILE A 70 2.58 -6.30 -7.68
N ASP A 71 3.27 -7.13 -6.92
CA ASP A 71 3.74 -8.42 -7.42
C ASP A 71 2.53 -9.34 -7.60
N CYS A 72 2.07 -9.51 -8.86
CA CYS A 72 0.87 -10.28 -9.17
C CYS A 72 0.97 -11.75 -8.75
N GLU A 73 2.16 -12.35 -8.78
CA GLU A 73 2.34 -13.75 -8.37
C GLU A 73 2.21 -13.88 -6.85
N ALA A 74 2.87 -12.99 -6.11
CA ALA A 74 2.73 -12.94 -4.66
C ALA A 74 1.29 -12.63 -4.23
N PHE A 75 0.61 -11.72 -4.95
CA PHE A 75 -0.79 -11.37 -4.70
C PHE A 75 -1.73 -12.56 -4.93
N TYR A 76 -1.55 -13.30 -6.03
CA TYR A 76 -2.32 -14.51 -6.30
C TYR A 76 -2.17 -15.55 -5.17
N LYS A 77 -0.95 -15.76 -4.69
CA LYS A 77 -0.67 -16.66 -3.56
C LYS A 77 -1.33 -16.18 -2.27
N ALA A 78 -1.25 -14.88 -1.98
CA ALA A 78 -1.86 -14.28 -0.79
C ALA A 78 -3.40 -14.44 -0.76
N LEU A 79 -4.05 -14.50 -1.93
CA LEU A 79 -5.49 -14.77 -2.05
C LEU A 79 -5.88 -16.25 -1.86
N GLY A 80 -4.91 -17.13 -1.59
CA GLY A 80 -5.16 -18.57 -1.40
C GLY A 80 -4.84 -19.42 -2.63
N GLY A 81 -4.35 -18.83 -3.72
CA GLY A 81 -3.79 -19.59 -4.84
C GLY A 81 -4.78 -20.50 -5.58
N GLY A 82 -6.09 -20.24 -5.55
CA GLY A 82 -7.11 -21.04 -6.23
C GLY A 82 -7.71 -22.14 -5.36
#